data_AF-A0A1Q3FQA2-F1
#
_entry.id   AF-A0A1Q3FQA2-F1
#
_cell.length_a   1.000
_cell.length_b   1.000
_cell.length_c   1.000
_cell.angle_alpha   90.00
_cell.angle_beta   90.00
_cell.angle_gamma   90.00
#
_symmetry.space_group_name_H-M   'P 1'
#
loop_
_entity.id
_entity.type
_entity.pdbx_description
1 polymer ?
#
loop_
_entity_poly.entity_id
_entity_poly.type
_entity_poly.pdbx_seq_one_letter_code
_entity_poly.pdbx_strand_id
1 'polypeptide(L)'
;WQKPGCHKVGHTRKISIPSCVEFTITTNACRGFCESFAIPSAPFAVGVHKPSQPVTSVGQCCNIMDTEDVHVRVMCTEGIRNLTFKSATNCSCYHCKKD
;
A
#
# COMPACT_ATOMS: atom_id res chain seq x y z
N TRP A 1 -0.75 -14.88 4.28
CA TRP A 1 -1.77 -13.82 4.08
C TRP A 1 -3.21 -14.35 4.19
N GLN A 2 -3.47 -15.64 4.44
CA GLN A 2 -4.83 -16.17 4.66
C GLN A 2 -5.33 -16.03 6.11
N LYS A 3 -4.81 -15.06 6.86
CA LYS A 3 -5.18 -14.78 8.25
C LYS A 3 -5.41 -13.28 8.45
N PRO A 4 -6.20 -12.87 9.45
CA PRO A 4 -6.39 -11.46 9.77
C PRO A 4 -5.04 -10.75 9.99
N GLY A 5 -4.97 -9.50 9.55
CA GLY A 5 -3.78 -8.66 9.64
C GLY A 5 -3.13 -8.36 8.29
N CYS A 6 -2.23 -7.38 8.30
CA CYS A 6 -1.45 -6.94 7.15
C CYS A 6 -0.02 -7.49 7.25
N HIS A 7 0.47 -8.14 6.19
CA HIS A 7 1.73 -8.89 6.24
C HIS A 7 2.68 -8.54 5.11
N LYS A 8 3.97 -8.54 5.41
CA LYS A 8 5.03 -8.48 4.42
C LYS A 8 5.09 -9.79 3.63
N VAL A 9 5.09 -9.68 2.31
CA VAL A 9 5.17 -10.81 1.38
C VAL A 9 6.14 -10.51 0.24
N GLY A 10 6.83 -11.52 -0.27
CA GLY A 10 7.64 -11.37 -1.47
C GLY A 10 6.75 -11.13 -2.70
N HIS A 11 7.16 -10.20 -3.56
CA HIS A 11 6.48 -9.86 -4.79
C HIS A 11 7.50 -9.69 -5.92
N THR A 12 7.36 -10.54 -6.94
CA THR A 12 8.20 -10.51 -8.13
C THR A 12 7.38 -9.97 -9.30
N ARG A 13 7.91 -8.97 -10.00
CA ARG A 13 7.26 -8.39 -11.17
C ARG A 13 8.26 -8.11 -12.29
N LYS A 14 7.78 -8.23 -13.52
CA LYS A 14 8.50 -7.80 -14.71
C LYS A 14 8.37 -6.29 -14.87
N ILE A 15 9.50 -5.62 -15.05
CA ILE A 15 9.62 -4.18 -15.24
C ILE A 15 9.91 -3.91 -16.71
N SER A 16 9.12 -3.00 -17.28
CA SER A 16 9.32 -2.49 -18.64
C SER A 16 9.40 -0.97 -18.54
N ILE A 17 10.54 -0.42 -18.95
CA ILE A 17 10.82 1.03 -18.96
C ILE A 17 11.14 1.39 -20.41
N PRO A 18 10.51 2.44 -20.98
CA PRO A 18 10.80 2.85 -22.34
C PRO A 18 12.30 3.05 -22.58
N SER A 19 12.78 2.52 -23.70
CA SER A 19 14.19 2.60 -24.13
C SER A 19 15.18 1.84 -23.23
N CYS A 20 14.71 0.94 -22.37
CA CYS A 20 15.53 0.08 -21.52
C CYS A 20 15.21 -1.40 -21.73
N VAL A 21 16.17 -2.28 -21.47
CA VAL A 21 15.95 -3.74 -21.50
C VAL A 21 15.02 -4.13 -20.36
N GLU A 22 14.01 -4.97 -20.66
CA GLU A 22 13.09 -5.49 -19.66
C GLU A 22 13.80 -6.40 -18.65
N PHE A 23 13.43 -6.30 -17.38
CA PHE A 23 14.03 -7.09 -16.31
C PHE A 23 13.00 -7.49 -15.27
N THR A 24 13.34 -8.47 -14.44
CA THR A 24 12.47 -8.89 -13.32
C THR A 24 13.08 -8.40 -12.02
N ILE A 25 12.25 -7.86 -11.13
CA ILE A 25 12.65 -7.45 -9.79
C ILE A 25 11.82 -8.19 -8.75
N THR A 26 12.47 -8.62 -7.68
CA THR A 26 11.83 -9.18 -6.49
C THR A 26 11.98 -8.19 -5.35
N THR A 27 10.87 -7.69 -4.84
CA THR A 27 10.81 -6.81 -3.67
C THR A 27 9.81 -7.35 -2.65
N ASN A 28 9.78 -6.75 -1.46
CA ASN A 28 8.71 -7.01 -0.51
C ASN A 28 7.53 -6.05 -0.74
N ALA A 29 6.32 -6.56 -0.58
CA ALA A 29 5.06 -5.81 -0.62
C ALA A 29 4.21 -6.14 0.61
N CYS A 30 3.12 -5.39 0.81
CA CYS A 30 2.16 -5.65 1.88
C CYS A 30 0.89 -6.30 1.33
N ARG A 31 0.47 -7.40 1.95
CA ARG A 31 -0.77 -8.11 1.61
C ARG A 31 -1.44 -8.66 2.87
N GLY A 32 -2.74 -8.46 2.98
CA GLY A 32 -3.50 -8.98 4.11
C GLY A 32 -4.94 -8.44 4.16
N PHE A 33 -5.61 -8.76 5.26
CA PHE A 33 -6.99 -8.38 5.53
C PHE A 33 -7.04 -7.48 6.76
N CYS A 34 -7.61 -6.29 6.59
CA CYS A 34 -7.74 -5.30 7.66
C CYS A 34 -9.21 -5.13 8.05
N GLU A 35 -9.44 -4.73 9.28
CA GLU A 35 -10.78 -4.55 9.81
C GLU A 35 -11.50 -3.41 9.08
N SER A 36 -12.76 -3.66 8.77
CA SER A 36 -13.68 -2.65 8.25
C SER A 36 -15.10 -2.96 8.75
N PHE A 37 -15.84 -1.92 9.10
CA PHE A 37 -17.21 -2.05 9.57
C PHE A 37 -18.00 -0.77 9.28
N ALA A 38 -19.33 -0.89 9.29
CA ALA A 38 -20.25 0.21 9.14
C ALA A 38 -21.24 0.21 10.30
N ILE A 39 -21.48 1.38 10.86
CA ILE A 39 -22.46 1.59 11.93
C ILE A 39 -23.45 2.67 11.49
N PRO A 40 -24.74 2.55 11.86
CA PRO A 40 -25.67 3.67 11.75
C PRO A 40 -25.08 4.88 12.48
N SER A 41 -25.06 6.03 11.81
CA SER A 41 -24.62 7.27 12.45
C SER A 41 -25.55 7.55 13.63
N ALA A 42 -25.02 7.63 14.85
CA ALA A 42 -25.83 7.72 16.05
C ALA A 42 -26.81 8.91 15.99
N PRO A 43 -28.14 8.70 16.14
CA PRO A 43 -29.09 9.81 16.21
C PRO A 43 -28.96 10.64 17.50
N PHE A 44 -28.20 10.13 18.49
CA PHE A 44 -28.03 10.70 19.83
C PHE A 44 -26.81 11.62 19.98
N ALA A 45 -26.14 12.01 18.89
CA ALA A 45 -25.17 13.11 18.95
C ALA A 45 -25.94 14.42 19.25
N VAL A 46 -26.14 14.70 20.54
CA VAL A 46 -26.82 15.89 21.05
C VAL A 46 -25.98 17.12 20.68
N GLY A 47 -26.42 17.93 19.72
CA GLY A 47 -25.80 19.23 19.37
C GLY A 47 -25.32 19.38 17.92
N VAL A 48 -24.42 20.34 17.70
CA VAL A 48 -23.91 20.88 16.39
C VAL A 48 -23.18 19.85 15.51
N HIS A 49 -23.00 18.61 15.98
CA HIS A 49 -22.23 17.55 15.32
C HIS A 49 -23.10 16.38 14.84
N LYS A 50 -24.31 16.65 14.34
CA LYS A 50 -25.12 15.62 13.68
C LYS A 50 -24.47 15.28 12.32
N PRO A 51 -23.95 14.06 12.10
CA PRO A 51 -23.41 13.70 10.79
C PRO A 51 -24.51 13.80 9.74
N SER A 52 -24.21 14.40 8.58
CA SER A 52 -25.17 14.49 7.47
C SER A 52 -25.48 13.13 6.87
N GLN A 53 -24.53 12.19 6.97
CA GLN A 53 -24.70 10.82 6.47
C GLN A 53 -25.40 9.89 7.47
N PRO A 54 -26.34 9.04 7.02
CA PRO A 54 -27.07 8.10 7.88
C PRO A 54 -26.22 6.91 8.35
N VAL A 55 -25.10 6.62 7.68
CA VAL A 55 -24.18 5.52 8.00
C VAL A 55 -22.76 6.05 8.05
N THR A 56 -22.02 5.66 9.09
CA THR A 56 -20.59 5.93 9.21
C THR A 56 -19.82 4.64 8.95
N SER A 57 -18.92 4.68 7.97
CA SER A 57 -18.07 3.56 7.57
C SER A 57 -16.64 3.79 8.05
N VAL A 58 -16.08 2.80 8.75
CA VAL A 58 -14.68 2.77 9.17
C VAL A 58 -13.97 1.70 8.38
N GLY A 59 -12.88 2.07 7.72
CA GLY A 59 -12.08 1.15 6.92
C GLY A 59 -10.59 1.39 7.10
N GLN A 60 -9.86 0.29 7.24
CA GLN A 60 -8.41 0.28 7.18
C GLN A 60 -7.94 -0.48 5.93
N CYS A 61 -6.82 -0.03 5.37
CA CYS A 61 -6.14 -0.67 4.25
C CYS A 61 -4.80 -1.25 4.72
N CYS A 62 -4.40 -2.35 4.10
CA CYS A 62 -3.08 -2.93 4.32
C CYS A 62 -2.04 -2.08 3.58
N ASN A 63 -1.18 -1.38 4.33
CA ASN A 63 -0.30 -0.35 3.81
C ASN A 63 1.18 -0.65 4.12
N ILE A 64 2.07 -0.11 3.29
CA ILE A 64 3.51 -0.08 3.55
C ILE A 64 3.78 1.05 4.54
N MET A 65 4.27 0.68 5.71
CA MET A 65 4.61 1.64 6.76
C MET A 65 6.03 2.15 6.58
N ASP A 66 6.95 1.22 6.33
CA ASP A 66 8.37 1.51 6.19
C ASP A 66 8.93 0.82 4.94
N THR A 67 9.92 1.45 4.32
CA THR A 67 10.56 0.96 3.09
C THR A 67 12.07 0.98 3.17
N GLU A 68 12.71 0.04 2.48
CA GLU A 68 14.12 0.07 2.12
C GLU A 68 14.29 0.29 0.61
N ASP A 69 15.46 0.77 0.22
CA ASP A 69 15.80 1.04 -1.17
C ASP A 69 16.50 -0.16 -1.81
N VAL A 70 16.02 -0.53 -2.98
CA VAL A 70 16.61 -1.54 -3.85
C VAL A 70 17.14 -0.86 -5.10
N HIS A 71 18.46 -0.84 -5.24
CA HIS A 71 19.13 -0.21 -6.37
C HIS A 71 19.35 -1.22 -7.50
N VAL A 72 18.99 -0.84 -8.71
CA VAL A 72 19.14 -1.66 -9.92
C VAL A 72 19.82 -0.84 -11.00
N ARG A 73 20.79 -1.44 -11.69
CA ARG A 73 21.43 -0.86 -12.87
C ARG A 73 20.84 -1.53 -14.10
N VAL A 74 20.26 -0.74 -14.99
CA VAL A 74 19.61 -1.22 -16.22
C VAL A 74 20.29 -0.63 -17.44
N MET A 75 20.45 -1.44 -18.49
CA MET A 75 20.97 -0.98 -19.77
C MET A 75 19.83 -0.37 -20.59
N CYS A 76 20.05 0.86 -21.06
CA CYS A 76 19.13 1.61 -21.90
C CYS A 76 19.86 2.14 -23.13
N THR A 77 19.12 2.65 -24.12
CA THR A 77 19.70 3.17 -25.37
C THR A 77 20.70 4.31 -25.13
N GLU A 78 20.49 5.14 -24.10
CA GLU A 78 21.37 6.25 -23.70
C GLU A 78 22.51 5.81 -22.75
N GLY A 79 22.63 4.51 -22.45
CA GLY A 79 23.61 3.94 -21.53
C GLY A 79 23.00 3.32 -20.28
N ILE A 80 23.83 3.10 -19.26
CA ILE A 80 23.40 2.47 -18.01
C ILE A 80 22.70 3.50 -17.12
N ARG A 81 21.48 3.19 -16.70
CA ARG A 81 20.71 3.98 -15.73
C ARG A 81 20.66 3.28 -14.38
N ASN A 82 20.83 4.05 -13.31
CA ASN A 82 20.64 3.57 -11.94
C ASN A 82 19.22 3.94 -11.50
N LEU A 83 18.44 2.95 -11.09
CA LEU A 83 17.06 3.10 -10.64
C LEU A 83 16.93 2.63 -9.20
N THR A 84 16.04 3.26 -8.46
CA THR A 84 15.72 2.89 -7.08
C THR A 84 14.27 2.44 -6.98
N PHE A 85 14.06 1.27 -6.41
CA PHE A 85 12.75 0.72 -6.11
C PHE A 85 12.56 0.65 -4.60
N LYS A 86 11.35 0.90 -4.11
CA LYS A 86 11.01 0.73 -2.70
C LYS A 86 10.57 -0.71 -2.43
N SER A 87 11.12 -1.31 -1.38
CA SER A 87 10.76 -2.62 -0.86
C SER A 87 10.20 -2.47 0.56
N ALA A 88 9.07 -3.08 0.86
CA ALA A 88 8.45 -2.95 2.18
C ALA A 88 9.28 -3.64 3.27
N THR A 89 9.61 -2.94 4.34
CA THR A 89 10.23 -3.54 5.54
C THR A 89 9.18 -3.86 6.61
N ASN A 90 8.14 -3.02 6.68
CA ASN A 90 7.05 -3.10 7.65
C ASN A 90 5.68 -2.86 7.00
N CYS A 91 4.65 -3.56 7.49
CA CYS A 91 3.29 -3.56 6.97
C CYS A 91 2.28 -3.45 8.12
N SER A 92 1.27 -2.60 7.98
CA SER A 92 0.21 -2.47 8.99
C SER A 92 -1.13 -2.11 8.38
N CYS A 93 -2.19 -2.35 9.13
CA CYS A 93 -3.51 -1.83 8.84
C CYS A 93 -3.58 -0.36 9.26
N TYR A 94 -3.80 0.52 8.30
CA TYR A 94 -3.83 1.96 8.52
C TYR A 94 -4.93 2.62 7.69
N HIS A 95 -5.18 3.91 7.89
CA HIS A 95 -6.13 4.65 7.05
C HIS A 95 -5.76 4.51 5.57
N CYS A 96 -6.77 4.22 4.75
CA CYS A 96 -6.59 4.04 3.30
C CYS A 96 -6.11 5.31 2.60
N LYS A 97 -6.33 6.47 3.22
CA LYS A 97 -5.73 7.73 2.81
C LYS A 97 -4.36 7.86 3.48
N LYS A 98 -3.32 7.80 2.66
CA LYS A 98 -1.96 8.20 3.04
C LYS A 98 -1.79 9.62 2.47
N ASP A 99 -1.59 10.61 3.33
CA ASP A 99 -1.31 11.99 2.90
C ASP A 99 0.03 12.09 2.14
#